data_AF-A0A916MES2-F1
#
_entry.id   AF-A0A916MES2-F1
#
_cell.length_a   1.000
_cell.length_b   1.000
_cell.length_c   1.000
_cell.angle_alpha   90.00
_cell.angle_beta   90.00
_cell.angle_gamma   90.00
#
_symmetry.space_group_name_H-M   'P 1'
#
loop_
_entity.id
_entity.type
_entity.pdbx_description
1 polymer ?
#
loop_
_entity_poly.entity_id
_entity_poly.type
_entity_poly.pdbx_seq_one_letter_code
_entity_poly.pdbx_strand_id
1 'polypeptide(L)' 'MKWFRRLIRRRFLPFLAIMGPGVVTSLAGNDAGGIATYSSIGAAYGYQMLWMLVWLFVSLGITQEMIARMGVV' A
#
# COMPACT_ATOMS: atom_id res chain seq x y z
N MET A 1 0.90 -33.57 2.11
CA MET A 1 0.25 -32.22 2.03
C MET A 1 0.01 -31.50 3.38
N LYS A 2 -0.19 -32.19 4.52
CA LYS A 2 -0.44 -31.51 5.83
C LYS A 2 0.75 -30.66 6.33
N TRP A 3 1.98 -31.03 5.98
CA TRP A 3 3.21 -30.30 6.34
C TRP A 3 3.33 -28.95 5.63
N PHE A 4 3.03 -28.89 4.33
CA PHE A 4 3.05 -27.64 3.57
C PHE A 4 2.03 -26.63 4.09
N ARG A 5 0.81 -27.10 4.42
CA ARG A 5 -0.23 -26.25 5.04
C ARG A 5 0.19 -25.75 6.43
N ARG A 6 0.90 -26.55 7.23
CA ARG A 6 1.45 -26.09 8.53
C ARG A 6 2.50 -25.01 8.37
N LEU A 7 3.37 -25.14 7.37
CA LEU A 7 4.44 -24.17 7.11
C LEU A 7 3.88 -22.80 6.71
N ILE A 8 2.91 -22.80 5.78
CA ILE A 8 2.17 -21.59 5.38
C ILE A 8 1.45 -20.98 6.58
N ARG A 9 0.70 -21.78 7.36
CA ARG A 9 -0.06 -21.27 8.50
C ARG A 9 0.83 -20.63 9.57
N ARG A 10 2.06 -21.12 9.77
CA ARG A 10 3.02 -20.59 10.76
C ARG A 10 3.65 -19.26 10.36
N ARG A 11 3.76 -18.95 9.06
CA ARG A 11 4.36 -17.69 8.58
C ARG A 11 3.32 -16.65 8.18
N PHE A 12 2.19 -17.09 7.64
CA PHE A 12 1.17 -16.22 7.05
C PHE A 12 0.21 -15.63 8.09
N LEU A 13 -0.23 -16.40 9.10
CA LEU A 13 -1.09 -15.87 10.18
C LEU A 13 -0.45 -14.72 10.97
N PRO A 14 0.79 -14.84 11.46
CA PRO A 14 1.41 -13.73 12.19
C PRO A 14 1.68 -12.51 11.29
N PHE A 15 1.94 -12.72 10.00
CA PHE A 15 2.05 -11.62 9.04
C PHE A 15 0.73 -10.85 8.93
N LEU A 16 -0.40 -11.55 8.71
CA LEU A 16 -1.73 -10.92 8.67
C LEU A 16 -2.08 -10.17 9.97
N ALA A 17 -1.65 -10.67 11.12
CA ALA A 17 -1.89 -10.01 12.40
C ALA A 17 -1.19 -8.64 12.53
N ILE A 18 -0.08 -8.42 11.81
CA ILE A 18 0.73 -7.20 11.87
C ILE A 18 0.43 -6.25 10.68
N MET A 19 -0.33 -6.69 9.66
CA MET A 19 -0.67 -5.87 8.50
C MET A 19 -1.57 -4.66 8.81
N GLY A 20 -2.26 -4.66 9.96
CA GLY A 20 -3.29 -3.67 10.32
C GLY A 20 -2.87 -2.21 10.12
N PRO A 21 -1.75 -1.74 10.72
CA PRO A 21 -1.31 -0.35 10.59
C PRO A 21 -1.06 0.08 9.13
N GLY A 22 -0.44 -0.77 8.31
CA GLY A 22 -0.18 -0.47 6.90
C GLY A 22 -1.45 -0.38 6.06
N VAL A 23 -2.47 -1.17 6.37
CA VAL A 23 -3.78 -1.07 5.71
C VAL A 23 -4.48 0.24 6.08
N VAL A 24 -4.47 0.61 7.37
CA VAL A 24 -5.10 1.86 7.84
C VAL A 24 -4.43 3.09 7.20
N THR A 25 -3.10 3.16 7.15
CA THR A 25 -2.40 4.29 6.52
C THR A 25 -2.64 4.36 5.01
N SER A 26 -2.76 3.21 4.33
CA SER A 26 -3.10 3.17 2.91
C SER A 26 -4.50 3.73 2.62
N LEU A 27 -5.48 3.45 3.49
CA LEU A 27 -6.84 3.97 3.34
C LEU A 27 -6.91 5.45 3.70
N ALA A 28 -6.18 5.88 4.73
CA ALA A 28 -6.11 7.29 5.13
C ALA A 28 -5.52 8.19 4.03
N GLY A 29 -4.58 7.67 3.23
CA GLY A 29 -4.01 8.40 2.09
C GLY A 29 -4.95 8.54 0.88
N ASN A 30 -6.10 7.86 0.86
CA ASN A 30 -7.09 7.93 -0.22
C ASN A 30 -8.27 8.83 0.18
N ASP A 31 -7.97 10.09 0.45
CA ASP A 31 -8.96 11.09 0.84
C ASP A 31 -9.69 11.69 -0.39
N ALA A 32 -10.67 12.56 -0.13
CA ALA A 32 -11.46 13.21 -1.18
C ALA A 32 -10.60 14.05 -2.13
N GLY A 33 -9.51 14.66 -1.63
CA GLY A 33 -8.57 15.44 -2.43
C GLY A 33 -7.80 14.58 -3.43
N GLY A 34 -7.30 13.41 -3.00
CA GLY A 34 -6.67 12.44 -3.90
C GLY A 34 -7.62 11.96 -4.99
N ILE A 35 -8.86 11.61 -4.62
CA ILE A 35 -9.88 11.15 -5.59
C ILE A 35 -10.21 12.25 -6.61
N ALA A 36 -10.41 13.50 -6.17
CA ALA A 36 -10.70 14.62 -7.06
C ALA A 36 -9.53 14.89 -8.04
N THR A 37 -8.30 14.76 -7.57
CA THR A 37 -7.10 14.97 -8.39
C THR A 37 -6.94 13.88 -9.44
N TYR A 38 -7.02 12.61 -9.05
CA TYR A 38 -6.88 11.51 -10.02
C TYR A 38 -8.05 11.46 -10.99
N SER A 39 -9.26 11.87 -10.58
CA SER A 39 -10.43 11.97 -11.45
C SER A 39 -10.31 13.10 -12.47
N SER A 40 -9.86 14.29 -12.05
CA SER A 40 -9.68 15.44 -12.96
C SER A 40 -8.55 15.20 -13.95
N ILE A 41 -7.42 14.64 -13.50
CA ILE A 41 -6.31 14.24 -14.38
C ILE A 41 -6.73 13.11 -15.31
N GLY A 42 -7.49 12.12 -14.81
CA GLY A 42 -8.02 11.03 -15.63
C GLY A 42 -8.99 11.51 -16.72
N ALA A 43 -9.83 12.50 -16.42
CA ALA A 43 -10.71 13.12 -17.41
C ALA A 43 -9.94 13.92 -18.48
N ALA A 44 -8.86 14.60 -18.09
CA ALA A 44 -8.08 15.44 -19.00
C ALA A 44 -7.08 14.66 -19.86
N TYR A 45 -6.42 13.64 -19.30
CA TYR A 45 -5.29 12.93 -19.93
C TYR A 45 -5.56 11.44 -20.19
N GLY A 46 -6.73 10.92 -19.82
CA GLY A 46 -7.07 9.50 -19.95
C GLY A 46 -6.00 8.61 -19.31
N TYR A 47 -5.48 7.65 -20.08
CA TYR A 47 -4.48 6.70 -19.61
C TYR A 47 -3.02 7.15 -19.78
N GLN A 48 -2.78 8.33 -20.35
CA GLN A 48 -1.41 8.80 -20.66
C GLN A 48 -0.55 8.99 -19.39
N MET A 49 -1.18 9.07 -18.22
CA MET A 49 -0.53 9.32 -16.93
C MET A 49 -0.34 8.06 -16.08
N LEU A 50 -0.77 6.87 -16.54
CA LEU A 50 -0.66 5.62 -15.76
C LEU A 50 0.77 5.24 -15.39
N TRP A 51 1.76 5.60 -16.21
CA TRP A 51 3.16 5.29 -15.93
C TRP A 51 3.68 5.98 -14.66
N MET A 52 3.08 7.10 -14.24
CA MET A 52 3.44 7.77 -12.99
C MET A 52 3.12 6.92 -11.75
N LEU A 53 2.21 5.94 -11.86
CA LEU A 53 1.90 5.02 -10.76
C LEU A 53 3.14 4.23 -10.31
N VAL A 54 4.07 3.93 -11.22
CA VAL A 54 5.32 3.24 -10.87
C VAL A 54 6.18 4.11 -9.95
N TRP A 55 6.33 5.40 -10.29
CA TRP A 55 7.10 6.35 -9.48
C TRP A 55 6.43 6.63 -8.14
N LEU A 56 5.10 6.79 -8.14
CA LEU A 56 4.31 6.94 -6.92
C LEU A 56 4.45 5.72 -6.00
N PHE A 57 4.40 4.51 -6.55
CA PHE A 57 4.55 3.28 -5.77
C PHE A 57 5.92 3.21 -5.08
N VAL A 58 7.01 3.52 -5.80
CA VAL A 58 8.36 3.55 -5.23
C VAL A 58 8.47 4.62 -4.15
N SER A 59 8.02 5.84 -4.44
CA SER A 59 8.10 6.95 -3.49
C SER A 59 7.32 6.65 -2.20
N LEU A 60 6.06 6.23 -2.32
CA LEU A 60 5.22 5.87 -1.17
C LEU A 60 5.78 4.66 -0.43
N GLY A 61 6.33 3.67 -1.14
CA GLY A 61 6.97 2.51 -0.52
C GLY A 61 8.13 2.90 0.39
N ILE A 62 9.01 3.81 -0.06
CA ILE A 62 10.13 4.33 0.74
C ILE A 62 9.61 5.11 1.95
N THR A 63 8.63 5.99 1.74
CA THR A 63 8.02 6.77 2.84
C THR A 63 7.37 5.89 3.88
N GLN A 64 6.61 4.87 3.47
CA GLN A 64 5.96 3.94 4.38
C GLN A 64 6.98 3.10 5.17
N GLU A 65 8.08 2.70 4.53
CA GLU A 65 9.15 1.97 5.20
C GLU A 65 9.83 2.81 6.29
N MET A 66 10.15 4.07 5.99
CA MET A 66 10.72 5.01 6.96
C MET A 66 9.77 5.27 8.14
N ILE A 67 8.48 5.50 7.87
CA ILE A 67 7.47 5.72 8.91
C ILE A 67 7.30 4.45 9.77
N ALA A 68 7.26 3.28 9.14
CA ALA A 68 7.15 2.00 9.86
C ALA A 68 8.36 1.78 10.79
N ARG A 69 9.57 2.14 10.36
CA ARG A 69 10.76 2.10 11.24
C ARG A 69 10.64 3.06 12.41
N MET A 70 10.24 4.31 12.15
CA MET A 70 10.08 5.30 13.21
C MET A 70 9.02 4.89 14.24
N GLY A 71 7.94 4.23 13.82
CA GLY A 71 6.86 3.80 14.73
C GLY A 71 7.17 2.55 15.55
N VAL A 72 8.24 1.81 15.24
CA VAL A 72 8.68 0.61 15.98
C VAL A 72 9.75 0.95 17.03
N VAL A 73 10.49 2.04 16.83
CA VAL A 73 11.50 2.58 17.77
C VAL A 73 10.80 3.36 18.88
#